data_AF-A0A935BHJ3-F1
#
_entry.id   AF-A0A935BHJ3-F1
#
_cell.length_a   1.000
_cell.length_b   1.000
_cell.length_c   1.000
_cell.angle_alpha   90.00
_cell.angle_beta   90.00
_cell.angle_gamma   90.00
#
_symmetry.space_group_name_H-M   'P 1'
#
loop_
_entity.id
_entity.type
_entity.pdbx_description
1 polymer ?
#
loop_
_entity_poly.entity_id
_entity_poly.type
_entity_poly.pdbx_seq_one_letter_code
_entity_poly.pdbx_strand_id
1 'polypeptide(L)'
;MKFHQTIAAASNNRILTSLMNMVATILFDARSKTVHRALDLKQSAEQHHNIYRAMRERSPEAARRAMYDHLTETQKGSAVGGKK
;
A
#
# COMPACT_ATOMS: atom_id res chain seq x y z
N MET A 1 5.15 1.09 -6.07
CA MET A 1 3.82 0.52 -6.44
C MET A 1 3.84 -0.94 -6.87
N LYS A 2 4.97 -1.49 -7.35
CA LYS A 2 5.06 -2.88 -7.84
C LYS A 2 4.52 -3.94 -6.86
N PHE A 3 4.73 -3.77 -5.56
CA PHE A 3 4.17 -4.64 -4.52
C PHE A 3 2.64 -4.78 -4.63
N HIS A 4 1.91 -3.67 -4.67
CA HIS A 4 0.45 -3.69 -4.75
C HIS A 4 -0.06 -4.26 -6.08
N GLN A 5 0.65 -3.99 -7.18
CA GLN A 5 0.31 -4.57 -8.49
C GLN A 5 0.47 -6.09 -8.50
N THR A 6 1.52 -6.62 -7.88
CA THR A 6 1.71 -8.08 -7.74
C THR A 6 0.60 -8.71 -6.92
N ILE A 7 0.17 -8.11 -5.82
CA ILE A 7 -0.96 -8.62 -5.01
C ILE A 7 -2.26 -8.62 -5.83
N ALA A 8 -2.54 -7.54 -6.56
CA ALA A 8 -3.73 -7.45 -7.40
C ALA A 8 -3.74 -8.51 -8.52
N ALA A 9 -2.60 -8.74 -9.17
CA ALA A 9 -2.46 -9.79 -10.18
C ALA A 9 -2.64 -11.20 -9.56
N ALA A 10 -2.13 -11.41 -8.35
CA ALA A 10 -2.26 -12.68 -7.63
C ALA A 10 -3.69 -12.98 -7.15
N SER A 11 -4.58 -11.99 -7.11
CA SER A 11 -5.96 -12.19 -6.69
C SER A 11 -6.84 -12.87 -7.75
N ASN A 12 -6.30 -13.12 -8.95
CA ASN A 12 -7.01 -13.63 -10.13
C ASN A 12 -8.29 -12.81 -10.47
N ASN A 13 -8.31 -11.52 -10.11
CA ASN A 13 -9.40 -10.61 -10.40
C ASN A 13 -8.92 -9.54 -11.39
N ARG A 14 -9.35 -9.68 -12.65
CA ARG A 14 -8.96 -8.78 -13.74
C ARG A 14 -9.43 -7.35 -13.51
N ILE A 15 -10.58 -7.15 -12.85
CA ILE A 15 -11.10 -5.83 -12.51
C ILE A 15 -10.17 -5.15 -11.49
N LEU A 16 -9.80 -5.88 -10.43
CA LEU A 16 -8.88 -5.36 -9.40
C LEU A 16 -7.50 -5.03 -9.98
N THR A 17 -7.00 -5.87 -10.88
CA THR A 17 -5.72 -5.65 -11.56
C THR A 17 -5.74 -4.37 -12.40
N SER A 18 -6.78 -4.20 -13.22
CA SER A 18 -6.96 -2.99 -14.04
C SER A 18 -7.09 -1.74 -13.19
N LEU A 19 -7.89 -1.79 -12.12
CA LEU A 19 -8.02 -0.69 -11.16
C LEU A 19 -6.69 -0.31 -10.52
N MET A 20 -5.92 -1.30 -10.01
CA MET A 20 -4.64 -0.98 -9.38
C MET A 20 -3.61 -0.45 -10.36
N ASN A 21 -3.64 -0.85 -11.64
CA ASN A 21 -2.75 -0.27 -12.64
C ASN A 21 -3.07 1.21 -12.91
N MET A 22 -4.35 1.58 -12.98
CA MET A 22 -4.75 2.98 -13.13
C MET A 22 -4.40 3.80 -11.89
N VAL A 23 -4.72 3.28 -10.70
CA VAL A 23 -4.50 3.96 -9.42
C VAL A 23 -3.01 4.07 -9.07
N ALA A 24 -2.18 3.09 -9.48
CA ALA A 24 -0.75 3.10 -9.20
C ALA A 24 -0.03 4.33 -9.77
N THR A 25 -0.44 4.82 -10.94
CA THR A 25 0.15 6.02 -11.56
C THR A 25 -0.15 7.26 -10.73
N ILE A 26 -1.41 7.45 -10.33
CA ILE A 26 -1.85 8.61 -9.54
C ILE A 26 -1.21 8.60 -8.14
N LEU A 27 -1.19 7.44 -7.49
CA LEU A 27 -0.62 7.29 -6.15
C LEU A 27 0.91 7.42 -6.15
N PHE A 28 1.60 7.02 -7.21
CA PHE A 28 3.05 7.16 -7.29
C PHE A 28 3.47 8.63 -7.26
N ASP A 29 2.80 9.48 -8.03
CA ASP A 29 3.06 10.93 -8.06
C ASP A 29 2.76 11.61 -6.73
N ALA A 30 1.65 11.23 -6.08
CA ALA A 30 1.28 11.76 -4.77
C ALA A 30 2.29 11.33 -3.68
N ARG A 31 2.67 10.05 -3.69
CA ARG A 31 3.57 9.47 -2.69
C ARG A 31 5.01 9.96 -2.84
N SER A 32 5.48 10.17 -4.07
CA SER A 32 6.83 10.70 -4.33
C SER A 32 7.05 12.04 -3.62
N LYS A 33 6.01 12.88 -3.50
CA LYS A 33 6.09 14.20 -2.88
C LYS A 33 6.12 14.19 -1.34
N THR A 34 5.69 13.10 -0.69
CA THR A 34 5.47 13.06 0.76
C THR A 34 6.37 12.06 1.52
N VAL A 35 6.93 11.05 0.85
CA VAL A 35 7.65 9.92 1.49
C VAL A 35 9.10 10.21 1.90
N HIS A 36 9.61 11.43 1.75
CA HIS A 36 11.06 11.72 1.83
C HIS A 36 11.74 11.53 3.21
N ARG A 37 11.04 11.09 4.27
CA ARG A 37 11.65 10.85 5.58
C ARG A 37 12.05 9.38 5.74
N ALA A 38 13.25 9.14 6.29
CA ALA A 38 13.77 7.80 6.55
C ALA A 38 12.87 6.97 7.49
N LEU A 39 12.19 7.61 8.44
CA LEU A 39 11.22 6.96 9.34
C LEU A 39 10.00 6.44 8.56
N ASP A 40 9.46 7.24 7.65
CA ASP A 40 8.29 6.88 6.84
C ASP A 40 8.58 5.69 5.91
N LEU A 41 9.82 5.62 5.39
CA LEU A 41 10.29 4.49 4.58
C LEU A 41 10.39 3.20 5.40
N LYS A 42 10.94 3.27 6.61
CA LYS A 42 11.05 2.09 7.50
C LYS A 42 9.68 1.58 7.91
N GLN A 43 8.79 2.47 8.34
CA GLN A 43 7.41 2.10 8.71
C GLN A 43 6.68 1.47 7.53
N SER A 44 6.79 2.04 6.33
CA SER A 44 6.17 1.44 5.16
C SER A 44 6.74 0.06 4.81
N ALA A 45 8.04 -0.16 4.99
CA ALA A 45 8.64 -1.46 4.74
C ALA A 45 8.11 -2.53 5.72
N GLU A 46 7.96 -2.18 6.99
CA GLU A 46 7.38 -3.06 8.01
C GLU A 46 5.91 -3.39 7.72
N GLN A 47 5.11 -2.41 7.31
CA GLN A 47 3.72 -2.63 6.90
C GLN A 47 3.60 -3.59 5.71
N HIS A 48 4.41 -3.39 4.66
CA HIS A 48 4.44 -4.31 3.52
C HIS A 48 4.87 -5.73 3.94
N HIS A 49 5.81 -5.84 4.89
CA HIS A 49 6.25 -7.13 5.41
C HIS A 49 5.12 -7.85 6.16
N ASN A 50 4.33 -7.14 6.97
CA ASN A 50 3.18 -7.71 7.68
C ASN A 50 2.10 -8.23 6.72
N ILE A 51 1.81 -7.49 5.64
CA ILE A 51 0.90 -7.94 4.58
C ILE A 51 1.42 -9.23 3.94
N TYR A 52 2.69 -9.25 3.54
CA TYR A 52 3.32 -10.42 2.93
C TYR A 52 3.28 -11.64 3.85
N ARG A 53 3.59 -11.47 5.14
CA ARG A 53 3.58 -12.56 6.12
C ARG A 53 2.17 -13.15 6.26
N ALA A 54 1.14 -12.32 6.42
CA ALA A 54 -0.24 -12.78 6.52
C ALA A 54 -0.72 -13.52 5.25
N MET A 55 -0.31 -13.06 4.07
CA MET A 55 -0.58 -13.76 2.80
C MET A 55 0.14 -15.11 2.73
N ARG A 56 1.41 -15.16 3.16
CA ARG A 56 2.22 -16.39 3.17
C ARG A 56 1.65 -17.43 4.13
N GLU A 57 1.15 -16.99 5.29
CA GLU A 57 0.48 -17.83 6.29
C GLU A 57 -0.94 -18.25 5.87
N ARG A 58 -1.41 -17.81 4.69
CA ARG A 58 -2.76 -18.06 4.16
C ARG A 58 -3.86 -17.66 5.14
N SER A 59 -3.70 -16.49 5.78
CA SER A 59 -4.73 -15.88 6.63
C SER A 59 -5.37 -14.69 5.92
N PRO A 60 -6.51 -14.86 5.21
CA PRO A 60 -7.17 -13.79 4.45
C PRO A 60 -7.56 -12.59 5.32
N GLU A 61 -8.03 -12.85 6.54
CA GLU A 61 -8.53 -11.88 7.48
C GLU A 61 -7.39 -11.03 8.03
N ALA A 62 -6.25 -11.65 8.34
CA ALA A 62 -5.06 -10.93 8.76
C ALA A 62 -4.48 -10.10 7.61
N ALA A 63 -4.44 -10.64 6.39
CA ALA A 63 -3.96 -9.91 5.21
C ALA A 63 -4.87 -8.70 4.91
N ARG A 64 -6.18 -8.86 5.04
CA ARG A 64 -7.17 -7.79 4.87
C ARG A 64 -6.97 -6.68 5.91
N ARG A 65 -6.82 -7.04 7.19
CA ARG A 65 -6.57 -6.06 8.27
C ARG A 65 -5.26 -5.32 8.04
N ALA A 66 -4.17 -6.03 7.77
CA ALA A 66 -2.85 -5.43 7.52
C ALA A 66 -2.86 -4.47 6.33
N MET A 67 -3.56 -4.81 5.24
CA MET A 67 -3.72 -3.91 4.09
C MET A 67 -4.56 -2.68 4.42
N TYR A 68 -5.64 -2.85 5.20
CA TYR A 68 -6.46 -1.73 5.64
C TYR A 68 -5.66 -0.74 6.50
N ASP A 69 -4.92 -1.25 7.48
CA ASP A 69 -4.09 -0.44 8.38
C ASP A 69 -3.02 0.32 7.57
N HIS A 70 -2.32 -0.37 6.66
CA HIS A 70 -1.37 0.24 5.72
C HIS A 70 -1.96 1.42 4.94
N LEU A 71 -3.16 1.25 4.38
CA LEU A 71 -3.82 2.30 3.61
C LEU A 71 -4.25 3.49 4.50
N THR A 72 -4.78 3.23 5.69
CA THR A 72 -5.20 4.30 6.61
C THR A 72 -4.02 5.11 7.17
N GLU A 73 -2.90 4.46 7.49
CA GLU A 73 -1.68 5.15 7.93
C GLU A 73 -1.06 5.97 6.78
N THR A 74 -1.06 5.43 5.55
CA THR A 74 -0.62 6.17 4.37
C THR A 74 -1.48 7.42 4.13
N GLN A 75 -2.79 7.33 4.34
CA GLN A 75 -3.71 8.47 4.23
C GLN A 75 -3.44 9.54 5.30
N LYS A 76 -3.23 9.14 6.56
CA LYS A 76 -2.91 10.06 7.67
C LYS A 76 -1.59 10.79 7.44
N GLY A 77 -0.56 10.08 6.97
CA GLY A 77 0.74 10.69 6.62
C GLY A 77 0.64 11.68 5.45
N SER A 78 -0.27 11.43 4.50
CA SER A 78 -0.51 12.32 3.36
C SER A 78 -1.31 13.59 3.71
N ALA A 79 -2.16 13.53 4.75
CA ALA A 79 -3.00 14.66 5.19
C ALA A 79 -2.23 15.77 5.92
N VAL A 80 -1.02 15.50 6.43
CA VAL A 80 -0.18 16.48 7.15
C VAL A 80 0.59 17.41 6.19
N GLY A 81 0.54 17.17 4.88
CA GLY A 81 1.18 18.02 3.85
C GLY A 81 0.39 19.25 3.40
N GLY A 82 -0.84 19.44 3.88
CA GLY A 82 -1.79 20.46 3.41
C GLY A 82 -1.83 21.77 4.20
N LYS A 83 -0.72 22.22 4.79
CA LYS A 83 -0.61 23.59 5.31
C LYS A 83 0.59 24.31 4.68
N LYS A 84 0.35 24.95 3.54
CA LYS A 84 0.94 26.23 3.17
C LYS A 84 -0.11 27.05 2.44
#